data_AF-A0A5S3UFX1-F1
#
_entry.id   AF-A0A5S3UFX1-F1
#
_cell.length_a   1.000
_cell.length_b   1.000
_cell.length_c   1.000
_cell.angle_alpha   90.00
_cell.angle_beta   90.00
_cell.angle_gamma   90.00
#
_symmetry.space_group_name_H-M   'P 1'
#
loop_
_entity.id
_entity.type
_entity.pdbx_description
1 polymer ?
#
loop_
_entity_poly.entity_id
_entity_poly.type
_entity_poly.pdbx_seq_one_letter_code
_entity_poly.pdbx_strand_id
1 'polypeptide(L)'
;MKFVPSSLSPIPEKGPLSEHYINLKVNLLKEHHSKIENLYNEEKNEYEKEALKEEALIGENQDGEPYCSDYWIYLRELEETHLRLHRYSMILATYAYVETSFDKLCFEIEERLNLPISYKDLKSDGLTRSVSYIGKVTKVKVDMPSHIWGKITTLQKLRHCIIHCSGDLSKLREEQTEKPKKTTRNTALNTDGLGILDKDFLLVDEKYISQIFEDVREYLISISSRVYKELASMSLN
;
A
#
# COMPACT_ATOMS: atom_id res chain seq x y z
N MET A 1 -29.16 11.31 21.45
CA MET A 1 -28.03 10.37 21.52
C MET A 1 -28.53 9.04 20.99
N LYS A 2 -28.30 8.73 19.69
CA LYS A 2 -28.83 7.50 19.08
C LYS A 2 -27.92 6.34 19.47
N PHE A 3 -28.48 5.39 20.22
CA PHE A 3 -27.89 4.08 20.46
C PHE A 3 -27.61 3.41 19.11
N VAL A 4 -26.35 3.11 18.83
CA VAL A 4 -25.96 2.26 17.71
C VAL A 4 -25.96 0.82 18.22
N PRO A 5 -26.68 -0.11 17.59
CA PRO A 5 -26.82 -1.48 18.08
C PRO A 5 -25.47 -2.21 18.10
N SER A 6 -25.26 -3.03 19.13
CA SER A 6 -24.05 -3.82 19.43
C SER A 6 -23.77 -4.98 18.46
N SER A 7 -24.33 -4.93 17.24
CA SER A 7 -24.17 -5.95 16.20
C SER A 7 -23.36 -5.47 15.01
N LEU A 8 -22.64 -4.35 15.13
CA LEU A 8 -21.69 -3.92 14.11
C LEU A 8 -20.50 -4.88 14.08
N SER A 9 -20.12 -5.32 12.88
CA SER A 9 -18.89 -6.07 12.63
C SER A 9 -17.73 -5.46 13.43
N PRO A 10 -16.88 -6.29 14.05
CA PRO A 10 -15.85 -5.78 14.94
C PRO A 10 -14.96 -4.79 14.20
N ILE A 11 -14.66 -3.65 14.82
CA ILE A 11 -13.77 -2.64 14.24
C ILE A 11 -12.38 -3.29 14.12
N PRO A 12 -11.84 -3.51 12.91
CA PRO A 12 -10.62 -4.30 12.73
C PRO A 12 -9.43 -3.74 13.51
N GLU A 13 -9.39 -2.41 13.65
CA GLU A 13 -8.35 -1.67 14.34
C GLU A 13 -8.32 -1.96 15.84
N LYS A 14 -9.41 -2.44 16.45
CA LYS A 14 -9.50 -2.71 17.88
C LYS A 14 -9.18 -4.15 18.27
N GLY A 15 -9.11 -5.06 17.31
CA GLY A 15 -8.79 -6.46 17.57
C GLY A 15 -7.30 -6.75 17.70
N PRO A 16 -6.95 -7.93 18.25
CA PRO A 16 -5.59 -8.47 18.21
C PRO A 16 -5.14 -8.70 16.76
N LEU A 17 -3.84 -8.84 16.52
CA LEU A 17 -3.31 -9.17 15.20
C LEU A 17 -3.46 -10.66 14.85
N SER A 18 -4.69 -11.19 14.94
CA SER A 18 -5.03 -12.55 14.52
C SER A 18 -5.41 -12.61 13.05
N GLU A 19 -5.35 -13.81 12.46
CA GLU A 19 -5.73 -14.06 11.07
C GLU A 19 -7.13 -13.52 10.73
N HIS A 20 -8.09 -13.68 11.64
CA HIS A 20 -9.44 -13.15 11.46
C HIS A 20 -9.47 -11.63 11.27
N TYR A 21 -8.79 -10.88 12.15
CA TYR A 21 -8.74 -9.43 12.09
C TYR A 21 -7.91 -8.91 10.92
N ILE A 22 -6.85 -9.65 10.54
CA ILE A 22 -6.07 -9.35 9.34
C ILE A 22 -6.94 -9.47 8.09
N ASN A 23 -7.66 -10.59 7.95
CA ASN A 23 -8.56 -10.81 6.83
C ASN A 23 -9.65 -9.75 6.76
N LEU A 24 -10.24 -9.38 7.90
CA LEU A 24 -11.26 -8.33 7.95
C LEU A 24 -10.72 -6.99 7.46
N LYS A 25 -9.55 -6.55 7.95
CA LYS A 25 -8.96 -5.26 7.55
C LYS A 25 -8.56 -5.24 6.08
N VAL A 26 -7.94 -6.30 5.58
CA VAL A 26 -7.54 -6.39 4.16
C VAL A 26 -8.78 -6.42 3.26
N ASN A 27 -9.82 -7.17 3.63
CA ASN A 27 -11.05 -7.21 2.83
C ASN A 27 -11.74 -5.84 2.76
N LEU A 28 -11.75 -5.08 3.86
CA LEU A 28 -12.27 -3.70 3.84
C LEU A 28 -11.47 -2.79 2.91
N LEU A 29 -10.14 -2.90 2.91
CA LEU A 29 -9.29 -2.14 1.97
C LEU A 29 -9.58 -2.53 0.52
N LYS A 30 -9.71 -3.83 0.24
CA LYS A 30 -10.08 -4.35 -1.09
C LYS A 30 -11.45 -3.86 -1.55
N GLU A 31 -12.46 -3.99 -0.70
CA GLU A 31 -13.83 -3.53 -1.00
C GLU A 31 -13.87 -2.03 -1.28
N HIS A 32 -13.16 -1.23 -0.48
CA HIS A 32 -13.07 0.20 -0.71
C HIS A 32 -12.36 0.53 -2.02
N HIS A 33 -11.22 -0.11 -2.29
CA HIS A 33 -10.48 0.06 -3.53
C HIS A 33 -11.34 -0.28 -4.76
N SER A 34 -11.98 -1.46 -4.77
CA SER A 34 -12.82 -1.91 -5.89
C SER A 34 -14.03 -1.00 -6.12
N LYS A 35 -14.67 -0.48 -5.07
CA LYS A 35 -15.80 0.45 -5.22
C LYS A 35 -15.38 1.72 -5.96
N ILE A 36 -14.23 2.29 -5.61
CA ILE A 36 -13.74 3.53 -6.21
C ILE A 36 -13.17 3.29 -7.61
N GLU A 37 -12.43 2.20 -7.83
CA GLU A 37 -11.95 1.84 -9.18
C GLU A 37 -13.12 1.57 -10.13
N ASN A 38 -14.15 0.82 -9.70
CA ASN A 38 -15.32 0.57 -10.55
C ASN A 38 -16.04 1.87 -10.90
N LEU A 39 -16.22 2.78 -9.95
CA LEU A 39 -16.84 4.08 -10.18
C LEU A 39 -16.10 4.86 -11.29
N TYR A 40 -14.78 4.98 -11.18
CA TYR A 40 -13.99 5.70 -12.18
C TYR A 40 -13.86 4.94 -13.50
N ASN A 41 -13.85 3.60 -13.49
CA ASN A 41 -13.84 2.81 -14.72
C ASN A 41 -15.17 2.92 -15.49
N GLU A 42 -16.31 2.99 -14.79
CA GLU A 42 -17.62 3.28 -15.38
C GLU A 42 -17.61 4.66 -16.05
N GLU A 43 -17.18 5.70 -15.31
CA GLU A 43 -17.06 7.07 -15.84
C GLU A 43 -16.09 7.15 -17.02
N LYS A 44 -14.96 6.44 -16.95
CA LYS A 44 -13.98 6.36 -18.05
C LYS A 44 -14.61 5.78 -19.31
N ASN A 45 -15.33 4.67 -19.19
CA ASN A 45 -15.96 4.01 -20.33
C ASN A 45 -17.03 4.92 -20.97
N GLU A 46 -17.74 5.72 -20.17
CA GLU A 46 -18.69 6.71 -20.68
C GLU A 46 -17.99 7.82 -21.47
N TYR A 47 -16.93 8.42 -20.91
CA TYR A 47 -16.18 9.46 -21.63
C TYR A 47 -15.48 8.94 -22.89
N GLU A 48 -14.92 7.73 -22.86
CA GLU A 48 -14.31 7.10 -24.05
C GLU A 48 -15.35 6.89 -25.15
N LYS A 49 -16.56 6.44 -24.80
CA LYS A 49 -17.65 6.28 -25.75
C LYS A 49 -18.08 7.60 -26.38
N GLU A 50 -18.19 8.68 -25.60
CA GLU A 50 -18.56 9.99 -26.15
C GLU A 50 -17.42 10.61 -26.97
N ALA A 51 -16.16 10.49 -26.53
CA ALA A 51 -14.99 10.93 -27.28
C ALA A 51 -14.96 10.33 -28.70
N LEU A 52 -15.13 9.00 -28.79
CA LEU A 52 -15.13 8.28 -30.07
C LEU A 52 -16.31 8.67 -30.96
N LYS A 53 -17.49 8.97 -30.39
CA LYS A 53 -18.63 9.46 -31.16
C LYS A 53 -18.38 10.84 -31.74
N GLU A 54 -17.82 11.77 -30.96
CA GLU A 54 -17.50 13.11 -31.45
C GLU A 54 -16.45 13.08 -32.55
N GLU A 55 -15.37 12.31 -32.37
CA GLU A 55 -14.36 12.11 -33.41
C GLU A 55 -14.97 11.59 -34.72
N ALA A 56 -15.89 10.61 -34.62
CA ALA A 56 -16.57 10.06 -35.79
C ALA A 56 -17.50 11.06 -36.49
N LEU A 57 -17.99 12.09 -35.79
CA LEU A 57 -18.88 13.12 -36.34
C LEU A 57 -18.13 14.31 -36.94
N ILE A 58 -17.00 14.70 -36.35
CA ILE A 58 -16.29 15.95 -36.67
C ILE A 58 -15.24 15.74 -37.77
N GLY A 59 -14.70 14.53 -37.93
CA GLY A 59 -13.63 14.26 -38.89
C GLY A 59 -12.33 15.00 -38.53
N GLU A 60 -11.46 15.24 -39.51
CA GLU A 60 -10.25 16.06 -39.32
C GLU A 60 -10.62 17.55 -39.27
N ASN A 61 -9.93 18.34 -38.44
CA ASN A 61 -10.08 19.80 -38.46
C ASN A 61 -9.53 20.39 -39.77
N GLN A 62 -9.70 21.70 -39.99
CA GLN A 62 -9.24 22.38 -41.24
C GLN A 62 -7.74 22.24 -41.52
N ASP A 63 -6.95 21.87 -40.50
CA ASP A 63 -5.51 21.71 -40.55
C ASP A 63 -5.08 20.22 -40.62
N GLY A 64 -6.02 19.28 -40.73
CA GLY A 64 -5.75 17.84 -40.79
C GLY A 64 -5.38 17.22 -39.43
N GLU A 65 -5.51 17.97 -38.33
CA GLU A 65 -5.28 17.45 -36.98
C GLU A 65 -6.57 16.84 -36.39
N PRO A 66 -6.45 15.74 -35.61
CA PRO A 66 -7.58 15.19 -34.89
C PRO A 66 -8.18 16.23 -33.94
N TYR A 67 -9.51 16.42 -34.01
CA TYR A 67 -10.21 17.27 -33.05
C TYR A 67 -10.07 16.68 -31.64
N CYS A 68 -9.36 17.38 -30.75
CA CYS A 68 -9.25 17.00 -29.35
C CYS A 68 -10.55 17.39 -28.63
N SER A 69 -11.48 16.43 -28.49
CA SER A 69 -12.72 16.63 -27.75
C SER A 69 -12.47 16.92 -26.26
N ASP A 70 -13.39 17.65 -25.64
CA ASP A 70 -13.38 17.87 -24.18
C ASP A 70 -13.38 16.52 -23.42
N TYR A 71 -13.97 15.48 -24.00
CA TYR A 71 -13.95 14.12 -23.45
C TYR A 71 -12.55 13.51 -23.33
N TRP A 72 -11.63 13.78 -24.26
CA TRP A 72 -10.23 13.36 -24.12
C TRP A 72 -9.51 14.08 -22.98
N ILE A 73 -9.86 15.34 -22.74
CA ILE A 73 -9.33 16.10 -21.60
C ILE A 73 -9.84 15.48 -20.29
N TYR A 74 -11.14 15.16 -20.20
CA TYR A 74 -11.71 14.49 -19.03
C TYR A 74 -11.13 13.11 -18.79
N LEU A 75 -10.91 12.31 -19.84
CA LEU A 75 -10.25 11.00 -19.72
C LEU A 75 -8.84 11.13 -19.13
N ARG A 76 -8.07 12.10 -19.61
CA ARG A 76 -6.73 12.37 -19.07
C ARG A 76 -6.80 12.77 -17.60
N GLU A 77 -7.70 13.67 -17.24
CA GLU A 77 -7.89 14.10 -15.84
C GLU A 77 -8.26 12.91 -14.94
N LEU A 78 -9.15 12.05 -15.41
CA LEU A 78 -9.59 10.85 -14.71
C LEU A 78 -8.43 9.87 -14.44
N GLU A 79 -7.61 9.57 -15.45
CA GLU A 79 -6.47 8.67 -15.32
C GLU A 79 -5.30 9.27 -14.54
N GLU A 80 -4.85 10.44 -14.97
CA GLU A 80 -3.63 11.06 -14.46
C GLU A 80 -3.84 11.73 -13.11
N THR A 81 -5.07 12.15 -12.77
CA THR A 81 -5.35 12.81 -11.48
C THR A 81 -6.13 11.89 -10.55
N HIS A 82 -7.36 11.53 -10.90
CA HIS A 82 -8.27 10.87 -9.95
C HIS A 82 -7.83 9.44 -9.61
N LEU A 83 -7.62 8.59 -10.61
CA LEU A 83 -7.17 7.21 -10.43
C LEU A 83 -5.77 7.15 -9.81
N ARG A 84 -4.85 8.03 -10.24
CA ARG A 84 -3.52 8.13 -9.63
C ARG A 84 -3.59 8.47 -8.14
N LEU A 85 -4.36 9.50 -7.77
CA LEU A 85 -4.54 9.90 -6.37
C LEU A 85 -5.18 8.80 -5.53
N HIS A 86 -6.18 8.10 -6.06
CA HIS A 86 -6.79 6.95 -5.40
C HIS A 86 -5.76 5.84 -5.12
N ARG A 87 -5.03 5.39 -6.14
CA ARG A 87 -4.05 4.31 -6.00
C ARG A 87 -2.89 4.68 -5.07
N TYR A 88 -2.43 5.93 -5.12
CA TYR A 88 -1.46 6.44 -4.16
C TYR A 88 -2.02 6.39 -2.73
N SER A 89 -3.26 6.83 -2.53
CA SER A 89 -3.92 6.78 -1.22
C SER A 89 -4.04 5.34 -0.71
N MET A 90 -4.31 4.37 -1.60
CA MET A 90 -4.34 2.95 -1.24
C MET A 90 -2.96 2.41 -0.84
N ILE A 91 -1.88 2.81 -1.52
CA ILE A 91 -0.50 2.49 -1.10
C ILE A 91 -0.23 3.02 0.31
N LEU A 92 -0.58 4.28 0.58
CA LEU A 92 -0.35 4.90 1.88
C LEU A 92 -1.16 4.22 2.99
N ALA A 93 -2.44 3.96 2.74
CA ALA A 93 -3.32 3.26 3.69
C ALA A 93 -2.83 1.83 3.97
N THR A 94 -2.37 1.12 2.95
CA THR A 94 -1.82 -0.24 3.09
C THR A 94 -0.54 -0.23 3.92
N TYR A 95 0.37 0.71 3.65
CA TYR A 95 1.62 0.81 4.40
C TYR A 95 1.37 1.21 5.87
N ALA A 96 0.46 2.16 6.11
CA ALA A 96 0.06 2.52 7.47
C ALA A 96 -0.53 1.31 8.23
N TYR A 97 -1.28 0.45 7.54
CA TYR A 97 -1.77 -0.79 8.13
C TYR A 97 -0.64 -1.76 8.50
N VAL A 98 0.39 -1.89 7.66
CA VAL A 98 1.60 -2.67 7.99
C VAL A 98 2.29 -2.09 9.24
N GLU A 99 2.58 -0.79 9.27
CA GLU A 99 3.27 -0.16 10.41
C GLU A 99 2.49 -0.35 11.72
N THR A 100 1.20 -0.05 11.70
CA THR A 100 0.35 -0.20 12.89
C THR A 100 0.21 -1.65 13.33
N SER A 101 0.20 -2.61 12.41
CA SER A 101 0.22 -4.05 12.73
C SER A 101 1.52 -4.47 13.43
N PHE A 102 2.64 -3.94 12.96
CA PHE A 102 3.94 -4.20 13.58
C PHE A 102 4.08 -3.57 14.97
N ASP A 103 3.58 -2.35 15.15
CA ASP A 103 3.53 -1.70 16.48
C ASP A 103 2.64 -2.47 17.45
N LYS A 104 1.50 -3.00 16.99
CA LYS A 104 0.65 -3.90 17.79
C LYS A 104 1.40 -5.16 18.21
N LEU A 105 2.12 -5.82 17.30
CA LEU A 105 2.92 -7.00 17.66
C LEU A 105 3.98 -6.67 18.72
N CYS A 106 4.65 -5.52 18.58
CA CYS A 106 5.65 -5.10 19.56
C CYS A 106 5.03 -4.87 20.94
N PHE A 107 3.88 -4.20 21.00
CA PHE A 107 3.13 -3.99 22.23
C PHE A 107 2.69 -5.32 22.85
N GLU A 108 2.17 -6.26 22.06
CA GLU A 108 1.77 -7.57 22.57
C GLU A 108 2.96 -8.40 23.09
N ILE A 109 4.13 -8.28 22.46
CA ILE A 109 5.37 -8.91 22.96
C ILE A 109 5.79 -8.31 24.29
N GLU A 110 5.80 -6.98 24.39
CA GLU A 110 6.15 -6.21 25.60
C GLU A 110 5.27 -6.65 26.79
N GLU A 111 3.96 -6.67 26.60
CA GLU A 111 2.98 -7.07 27.63
C GLU A 111 3.14 -8.54 28.04
N ARG A 112 3.26 -9.46 27.07
CA ARG A 112 3.30 -10.91 27.37
C ARG A 112 4.59 -11.35 28.06
N LEU A 113 5.70 -10.70 27.75
CA LEU A 113 7.00 -10.99 28.36
C LEU A 113 7.29 -10.10 29.57
N ASN A 114 6.37 -9.19 29.93
CA ASN A 114 6.52 -8.20 31.00
C ASN A 114 7.88 -7.47 30.93
N LEU A 115 8.23 -7.01 29.72
CA LEU A 115 9.55 -6.42 29.48
C LEU A 115 9.62 -4.99 30.05
N PRO A 116 10.72 -4.62 30.71
CA PRO A 116 10.90 -3.26 31.24
C PRO A 116 11.27 -2.23 30.15
N ILE A 117 11.55 -2.69 28.92
CA ILE A 117 11.95 -1.86 27.78
C ILE A 117 10.80 -1.86 26.79
N SER A 118 10.32 -0.67 26.43
CA SER A 118 9.31 -0.52 25.40
C SER A 118 9.94 -0.45 24.01
N TYR A 119 9.20 -0.92 23.00
CA TYR A 119 9.62 -0.70 21.60
C TYR A 119 9.78 0.78 21.26
N LYS A 120 9.09 1.68 21.99
CA LYS A 120 9.18 3.14 21.86
C LYS A 120 10.50 3.72 22.37
N ASP A 121 11.28 2.96 23.14
CA ASP A 121 12.59 3.41 23.66
C ASP A 121 13.70 3.31 22.60
N LEU A 122 13.42 2.64 21.47
CA LEU A 122 14.35 2.55 20.34
C LEU A 122 14.37 3.85 19.54
N LYS A 123 15.57 4.34 19.21
CA LYS A 123 15.79 5.58 18.44
C LYS A 123 15.30 5.55 16.98
N SER A 124 15.05 4.37 16.42
CA SER A 124 14.57 4.20 15.04
C SER A 124 13.08 4.53 14.93
N ASP A 125 12.60 4.85 13.73
CA ASP A 125 11.20 5.20 13.46
C ASP A 125 10.47 4.20 12.56
N GLY A 126 9.14 4.28 12.58
CA GLY A 126 8.23 3.51 11.72
C GLY A 126 8.45 2.00 11.78
N LEU A 127 8.23 1.33 10.65
CA LEU A 127 8.43 -0.12 10.52
C LEU A 127 9.81 -0.61 10.98
N THR A 128 10.87 0.18 10.74
CA THR A 128 12.25 -0.21 11.10
C THR A 128 12.42 -0.37 12.61
N ARG A 129 11.73 0.45 13.41
CA ARG A 129 11.69 0.31 14.87
C ARG A 129 11.12 -1.02 15.30
N SER A 130 9.94 -1.33 14.79
CA SER A 130 9.17 -2.50 15.18
C SER A 130 9.88 -3.79 14.74
N VAL A 131 10.43 -3.82 13.52
CA VAL A 131 11.30 -4.91 13.03
C VAL A 131 12.51 -5.12 13.95
N SER A 132 13.20 -4.04 14.32
CA SER A 132 14.37 -4.09 15.19
C SER A 132 14.03 -4.57 16.59
N TYR A 133 12.89 -4.14 17.14
CA TYR A 133 12.41 -4.58 18.43
C TYR A 133 12.14 -6.09 18.42
N ILE A 134 11.29 -6.57 17.51
CA ILE A 134 10.94 -8.00 17.37
C ILE A 134 12.20 -8.86 17.26
N GLY A 135 13.16 -8.47 16.43
CA GLY A 135 14.40 -9.22 16.25
C GLY A 135 15.35 -9.21 17.46
N LYS A 136 15.24 -8.21 18.36
CA LYS A 136 16.04 -8.13 19.59
C LYS A 136 15.43 -8.93 20.74
N VAL A 137 14.11 -8.91 20.87
CA VAL A 137 13.41 -9.51 22.02
C VAL A 137 12.87 -10.91 21.73
N THR A 138 12.78 -11.30 20.45
CA THR A 138 12.37 -12.65 20.02
C THR A 138 13.42 -13.28 19.10
N LYS A 139 13.34 -14.58 18.84
CA LYS A 139 14.16 -15.26 17.81
C LYS A 139 13.54 -15.19 16.41
N VAL A 140 12.49 -14.41 16.21
CA VAL A 140 11.74 -14.34 14.96
C VAL A 140 12.50 -13.50 13.93
N LYS A 141 12.91 -14.17 12.84
CA LYS A 141 13.45 -13.51 11.64
C LYS A 141 12.34 -12.80 10.85
N VAL A 142 12.26 -11.49 10.96
CA VAL A 142 11.20 -10.68 10.33
C VAL A 142 11.32 -10.64 8.81
N ASP A 143 12.53 -10.76 8.27
CA ASP A 143 12.83 -10.80 6.84
C ASP A 143 12.40 -12.11 6.14
N MET A 144 11.56 -12.92 6.78
CA MET A 144 11.08 -14.21 6.27
C MET A 144 9.53 -14.25 6.22
N PRO A 145 8.93 -14.77 5.13
CA PRO A 145 9.58 -15.22 3.89
C PRO A 145 10.19 -14.05 3.10
N SER A 146 11.43 -14.22 2.63
CA SER A 146 12.20 -13.13 2.01
C SER A 146 11.60 -12.55 0.75
N HIS A 147 10.86 -13.36 -0.03
CA HIS A 147 10.19 -12.89 -1.23
C HIS A 147 9.05 -11.91 -0.90
N ILE A 148 8.23 -12.21 0.11
CA ILE A 148 7.14 -11.33 0.55
C ILE A 148 7.68 -10.11 1.29
N TRP A 149 8.74 -10.28 2.10
CA TRP A 149 9.43 -9.15 2.71
C TRP A 149 9.99 -8.16 1.67
N GLY A 150 10.46 -8.66 0.53
CA GLY A 150 10.84 -7.84 -0.63
C GLY A 150 9.69 -6.96 -1.15
N LYS A 151 8.44 -7.42 -1.04
CA LYS A 151 7.23 -6.66 -1.39
C LYS A 151 6.91 -5.59 -0.36
N ILE A 152 7.03 -5.91 0.94
CA ILE A 152 6.86 -4.93 2.03
C ILE A 152 7.88 -3.79 1.94
N THR A 153 9.15 -4.12 1.68
CA THR A 153 10.20 -3.11 1.48
C THR A 153 10.01 -2.32 0.20
N THR A 154 9.44 -2.91 -0.85
CA THR A 154 8.99 -2.18 -2.05
C THR A 154 7.89 -1.18 -1.69
N LEU A 155 6.86 -1.62 -0.95
CA LEU A 155 5.78 -0.75 -0.48
C LEU A 155 6.31 0.44 0.35
N GLN A 156 7.31 0.21 1.20
CA GLN A 156 7.99 1.28 1.94
C GLN A 156 8.64 2.33 1.01
N LYS A 157 9.31 1.89 -0.05
CA LYS A 157 9.91 2.80 -1.06
C LYS A 157 8.86 3.61 -1.79
N LEU A 158 7.73 2.98 -2.16
CA LEU A 158 6.62 3.67 -2.81
C LEU A 158 6.01 4.71 -1.89
N ARG A 159 5.74 4.36 -0.62
CA ARG A 159 5.26 5.31 0.40
C ARG A 159 6.19 6.50 0.55
N HIS A 160 7.51 6.28 0.57
CA HIS A 160 8.49 7.36 0.61
C HIS A 160 8.32 8.28 -0.60
N CYS A 161 8.35 7.72 -1.81
CA CYS A 161 8.21 8.49 -3.06
C CYS A 161 6.90 9.30 -3.12
N ILE A 162 5.79 8.70 -2.69
CA ILE A 162 4.48 9.36 -2.73
C ILE A 162 4.43 10.53 -1.73
N ILE A 163 4.83 10.32 -0.47
CA ILE A 163 4.72 11.36 0.57
C ILE A 163 5.73 12.48 0.37
N HIS A 164 6.98 12.16 0.04
CA HIS A 164 8.06 13.14 0.04
C HIS A 164 8.31 13.76 -1.33
N CYS A 165 7.87 13.10 -2.41
CA CYS A 165 8.12 13.54 -3.77
C CYS A 165 6.84 13.62 -4.61
N SER A 166 5.65 13.40 -4.04
CA SER A 166 4.38 13.39 -4.78
C SER A 166 4.38 12.42 -5.98
N GLY A 167 5.15 11.33 -5.86
CA GLY A 167 5.32 10.35 -6.95
C GLY A 167 6.39 10.71 -7.99
N ASP A 168 7.03 11.88 -7.89
CA ASP A 168 8.11 12.30 -8.78
C ASP A 168 9.43 11.62 -8.42
N LEU A 169 9.81 10.61 -9.20
CA LEU A 169 11.02 9.81 -9.02
C LEU A 169 12.31 10.64 -9.21
N SER A 170 12.26 11.78 -9.91
CA SER A 170 13.43 12.65 -10.11
C SER A 170 13.80 13.42 -8.84
N LYS A 171 12.82 13.64 -7.94
CA LYS A 171 12.99 14.37 -6.68
C LYS A 171 13.43 13.48 -5.52
N LEU A 172 13.51 12.17 -5.72
CA LEU A 172 14.04 11.26 -4.72
C LEU A 172 15.52 11.58 -4.50
N ARG A 173 15.83 12.17 -3.36
CA ARG A 173 17.19 12.20 -2.86
C ARG A 173 17.52 10.77 -2.46
N GLU A 174 18.26 10.07 -3.29
CA GLU A 174 18.84 8.79 -2.92
C GLU A 174 19.84 9.06 -1.80
N GLU A 175 19.37 9.03 -0.55
CA GLU A 175 20.26 9.08 0.60
C GLU A 175 21.29 7.96 0.45
N GLN A 176 22.54 8.34 0.61
CA GLN A 176 23.74 7.52 0.40
C GLN A 176 23.69 6.27 1.28
N THR A 177 23.02 5.22 0.79
CA THR A 177 23.18 3.87 1.28
C THR A 177 24.19 3.21 0.36
N GLU A 178 25.28 2.69 0.92
CA GLU A 178 26.54 2.29 0.27
C GLU A 178 26.43 1.20 -0.84
N LYS A 179 25.24 0.90 -1.38
CA LYS A 179 25.06 -0.03 -2.50
C LYS A 179 23.95 0.43 -3.46
N PRO A 180 24.24 0.67 -4.75
CA PRO A 180 23.26 1.09 -5.76
C PRO A 180 22.44 -0.11 -6.26
N LYS A 181 21.78 -0.84 -5.36
CA LYS A 181 20.98 -2.02 -5.72
C LYS A 181 19.51 -1.74 -5.48
N LYS A 182 18.87 -1.24 -6.56
CA LYS A 182 17.44 -0.97 -6.77
C LYS A 182 16.95 0.37 -6.20
N THR A 183 17.21 1.42 -6.97
CA THR A 183 16.52 2.71 -6.89
C THR A 183 15.01 2.49 -6.97
N THR A 184 14.19 3.39 -6.41
CA THR A 184 12.72 3.29 -6.52
C THR A 184 12.28 3.26 -7.99
N ARG A 185 13.01 3.96 -8.86
CA ARG A 185 12.86 3.89 -10.33
C ARG A 185 13.04 2.48 -10.87
N ASN A 186 14.14 1.80 -10.52
CA ASN A 186 14.36 0.41 -10.95
C ASN A 186 13.30 -0.52 -10.39
N THR A 187 12.84 -0.30 -9.16
CA THR A 187 11.72 -1.05 -8.58
C THR A 187 10.44 -0.86 -9.41
N ALA A 188 10.09 0.38 -9.78
CA ALA A 188 8.92 0.66 -10.61
C ALA A 188 9.01 -0.05 -11.98
N LEU A 189 10.17 -0.01 -12.63
CA LEU A 189 10.37 -0.64 -13.95
C LEU A 189 10.39 -2.18 -13.94
N ASN A 190 10.64 -2.81 -12.80
CA ASN A 190 10.81 -4.27 -12.69
C ASN A 190 9.74 -4.96 -11.83
N THR A 191 8.66 -4.24 -11.50
CA THR A 191 7.56 -4.78 -10.70
C THR A 191 6.30 -4.72 -11.53
N ASP A 192 5.64 -5.87 -11.68
CA ASP A 192 4.37 -5.92 -12.41
C ASP A 192 3.34 -4.98 -11.78
N GLY A 193 2.71 -4.15 -12.62
CA GLY A 193 1.72 -3.14 -12.21
C GLY A 193 2.30 -1.85 -11.66
N LEU A 194 3.60 -1.65 -11.76
CA LEU A 194 4.24 -0.35 -11.60
C LEU A 194 4.83 0.10 -12.93
N GLY A 195 4.93 1.41 -13.10
CA GLY A 195 5.48 2.01 -14.31
C GLY A 195 5.97 3.44 -14.08
N ILE A 196 6.28 4.12 -15.17
CA ILE A 196 6.69 5.52 -15.17
C ILE A 196 5.87 6.28 -16.23
N LEU A 197 5.19 7.33 -15.81
CA LEU A 197 4.49 8.32 -16.63
C LEU A 197 5.36 9.57 -16.77
N ASP A 198 5.28 10.27 -17.92
CA ASP A 198 5.95 11.56 -18.15
C ASP A 198 7.40 11.62 -17.65
N LYS A 199 8.19 10.62 -18.06
CA LYS A 199 9.62 10.40 -17.76
C LYS A 199 9.96 10.08 -16.30
N ASP A 200 9.26 10.64 -15.32
CA ASP A 200 9.67 10.56 -13.91
C ASP A 200 8.54 10.35 -12.90
N PHE A 201 7.27 10.31 -13.29
CA PHE A 201 6.18 10.09 -12.34
C PHE A 201 5.87 8.60 -12.15
N LEU A 202 5.71 8.17 -10.91
CA LEU A 202 5.34 6.79 -10.59
C LEU A 202 3.92 6.49 -11.11
N LEU A 203 3.81 5.52 -12.00
CA LEU A 203 2.54 4.93 -12.39
C LEU A 203 2.26 3.69 -11.52
N VAL A 204 1.02 3.56 -11.07
CA VAL A 204 0.54 2.41 -10.31
C VAL A 204 -0.73 1.91 -10.98
N ASP A 205 -0.75 0.64 -11.33
CA ASP A 205 -1.91 -0.02 -11.91
C ASP A 205 -2.80 -0.61 -10.81
N GLU A 206 -4.09 -0.77 -11.11
CA GLU A 206 -5.07 -1.43 -10.23
C GLU A 206 -4.58 -2.82 -9.78
N LYS A 207 -4.00 -3.60 -10.71
CA LYS A 207 -3.49 -4.94 -10.42
C LYS A 207 -2.42 -4.94 -9.32
N TYR A 208 -1.60 -3.90 -9.24
CA TYR A 208 -0.58 -3.80 -8.20
C TYR A 208 -1.21 -3.60 -6.83
N ILE A 209 -2.24 -2.74 -6.74
CA ILE A 209 -2.99 -2.50 -5.50
C ILE A 209 -3.66 -3.79 -5.03
N SER A 210 -4.32 -4.51 -5.94
CA SER A 210 -4.93 -5.80 -5.63
C SER A 210 -3.91 -6.82 -5.14
N GLN A 211 -2.75 -6.91 -5.78
CA GLN A 211 -1.69 -7.85 -5.37
C GLN A 211 -1.06 -7.49 -4.03
N ILE A 212 -0.77 -6.21 -3.78
CA ILE A 212 -0.10 -5.81 -2.54
C ILE A 212 -0.98 -6.02 -1.30
N PHE A 213 -2.31 -5.96 -1.44
CA PHE A 213 -3.22 -6.36 -0.36
C PHE A 213 -3.06 -7.83 0.02
N GLU A 214 -2.91 -8.71 -0.97
CA GLU A 214 -2.70 -10.15 -0.76
C GLU A 214 -1.32 -10.42 -0.15
N ASP A 215 -0.28 -9.80 -0.69
CA ASP A 215 1.09 -9.91 -0.16
C ASP A 215 1.16 -9.47 1.31
N VAL A 216 0.49 -8.36 1.66
CA VAL A 216 0.41 -7.86 3.05
C VAL A 216 -0.39 -8.80 3.93
N ARG A 217 -1.52 -9.34 3.45
CA ARG A 217 -2.31 -10.32 4.20
C ARG A 217 -1.46 -11.54 4.55
N GLU A 218 -0.83 -12.15 3.55
CA GLU A 218 -0.01 -13.35 3.71
C GLU A 218 1.14 -13.08 4.68
N TYR A 219 1.83 -11.95 4.50
CA TYR A 219 2.95 -11.58 5.36
C TYR A 219 2.53 -11.40 6.82
N LEU A 220 1.47 -10.63 7.07
CA LEU A 220 0.99 -10.34 8.43
C LEU A 220 0.51 -11.61 9.14
N ILE A 221 -0.15 -12.53 8.43
CA ILE A 221 -0.54 -13.85 8.99
C ILE A 221 0.71 -14.66 9.34
N SER A 222 1.68 -14.70 8.43
CA SER A 222 2.91 -15.46 8.63
C SER A 222 3.72 -14.95 9.82
N ILE A 223 3.96 -13.64 9.90
CA ILE A 223 4.74 -13.05 10.98
C ILE A 223 4.02 -13.14 12.33
N SER A 224 2.71 -12.87 12.39
CA SER A 224 1.96 -12.95 13.66
C SER A 224 1.94 -14.39 14.20
N SER A 225 1.71 -15.38 13.32
CA SER A 225 1.76 -16.80 13.69
C SER A 225 3.11 -17.20 14.27
N ARG A 226 4.21 -16.76 13.65
CA ARG A 226 5.57 -17.05 14.13
C ARG A 226 5.89 -16.39 15.45
N VAL A 227 5.48 -15.12 15.63
CA VAL A 227 5.63 -14.40 16.91
C VAL A 227 4.85 -15.11 18.01
N TYR A 228 3.57 -15.44 17.78
CA TYR A 228 2.76 -16.10 18.81
C TYR A 228 3.27 -17.50 19.18
N LYS A 229 3.81 -18.26 18.22
CA LYS A 229 4.47 -19.54 18.50
C LYS A 229 5.72 -19.36 19.35
N GLU A 230 6.56 -18.37 19.05
CA GLU A 230 7.76 -18.08 19.83
C GLU A 230 7.38 -17.69 21.27
N LEU A 231 6.43 -16.77 21.43
CA LEU A 231 5.97 -16.32 22.75
C LEU A 231 5.41 -17.48 23.58
N ALA A 232 4.60 -18.36 22.97
CA ALA A 232 4.07 -19.55 23.65
C ALA A 232 5.19 -20.50 24.12
N SER A 233 6.29 -20.61 23.35
CA SER A 233 7.44 -21.43 23.74
C SER A 233 8.27 -20.81 24.88
N MET A 234 8.27 -19.48 24.99
CA MET A 234 8.97 -18.74 26.05
C MET A 234 8.23 -18.80 27.38
N SER A 235 6.89 -18.78 27.38
CA SER A 235 6.07 -18.84 28.59
C SER A 235 6.00 -20.22 29.26
N LEU A 236 6.53 -21.26 28.63
CA LEU A 236 6.58 -22.64 29.17
C LEU A 236 7.89 -22.97 29.89
N ASN A 237 8.86 -22.03 29.91
CA ASN A 237 10.14 -22.14 30.62
C ASN A 237 10.20 -21.18 31.80
#